data_AF-A0A929UZS7-F1
#
_entry.id   AF-A0A929UZS7-F1
#
_cell.length_a   1.000
_cell.length_b   1.000
_cell.length_c   1.000
_cell.angle_alpha   90.00
_cell.angle_beta   90.00
_cell.angle_gamma   90.00
#
_symmetry.space_group_name_H-M   'P 1'
#
loop_
_entity.id
_entity.type
_entity.pdbx_description
1 polymer ?
#
loop_
_entity_poly.entity_id
_entity_poly.type
_entity_poly.pdbx_seq_one_letter_code
_entity_poly.pdbx_strand_id
1 'polypeptide(L)'
;MDYLERAKLINKVIEDGHEIIDRMRPISKLSELEKLKPIIDKYADFVDENFGEPSDVDDEKESSLTMSLYVALDWKRKSLYQENLNYEPTQILAKDFMDGFIEELDGESWI
;
A
#
# COMPACT_ATOMS: atom_id res chain seq x y z
N MET A 1 14.22 -13.04 -16.47
CA MET A 1 12.86 -12.61 -16.79
C MET A 1 12.90 -11.87 -18.10
N ASP A 2 12.09 -12.25 -19.08
CA ASP A 2 12.00 -11.47 -20.31
C ASP A 2 11.17 -10.19 -20.11
N TYR A 3 11.23 -9.28 -21.08
CA TYR A 3 10.53 -7.99 -20.98
C TYR A 3 9.01 -8.14 -20.86
N LEU A 4 8.43 -9.15 -21.50
CA LEU A 4 6.98 -9.39 -21.50
C LEU A 4 6.52 -9.92 -20.13
N GLU A 5 7.30 -10.80 -19.52
CA GLU A 5 7.07 -11.30 -18.17
C GLU A 5 7.14 -10.16 -17.15
N ARG A 6 8.16 -9.30 -17.24
CA ARG A 6 8.30 -8.15 -16.35
C ARG A 6 7.12 -7.17 -16.46
N ALA A 7 6.72 -6.84 -17.69
CA ALA A 7 5.59 -5.95 -17.93
C ALA A 7 4.27 -6.51 -17.36
N LYS A 8 4.05 -7.83 -17.41
CA LYS A 8 2.88 -8.46 -16.78
C LYS A 8 2.87 -8.34 -15.27
N LEU A 9 4.03 -8.47 -14.62
CA LEU A 9 4.14 -8.31 -13.17
C LEU A 9 3.85 -6.85 -12.78
N ILE A 10 4.42 -5.88 -13.50
CA ILE A 10 4.20 -4.45 -13.24
C ILE A 10 2.72 -4.11 -13.36
N ASN A 11 2.06 -4.51 -14.46
CA ASN A 11 0.63 -4.28 -14.63
C ASN A 11 -0.20 -4.90 -13.50
N LYS A 12 0.17 -6.10 -13.05
CA LYS A 12 -0.50 -6.75 -11.92
C LYS A 12 -0.33 -5.95 -10.62
N VAL A 13 0.88 -5.46 -10.33
CA VAL A 13 1.13 -4.61 -9.16
C VAL A 13 0.27 -3.35 -9.22
N ILE A 14 0.23 -2.67 -10.37
CA ILE A 14 -0.58 -1.46 -10.56
C ILE A 14 -2.08 -1.77 -10.38
N GLU A 15 -2.61 -2.79 -11.06
CA GLU A 15 -4.02 -3.16 -10.97
C GLU A 15 -4.44 -3.53 -9.54
N ASP A 16 -3.69 -4.42 -8.88
CA ASP A 16 -3.99 -4.85 -7.51
C ASP A 16 -3.84 -3.69 -6.50
N GLY A 17 -2.84 -2.83 -6.69
CA GLY A 17 -2.57 -1.68 -5.83
C GLY A 17 -3.71 -0.65 -5.86
N HIS A 18 -4.24 -0.33 -7.04
CA HIS A 18 -5.43 0.51 -7.19
C HIS A 18 -6.66 -0.14 -6.54
N GLU A 19 -6.87 -1.44 -6.74
CA GLU A 19 -7.99 -2.17 -6.11
C GLU A 19 -7.95 -2.10 -4.58
N ILE A 20 -6.75 -2.18 -3.99
CA ILE A 20 -6.55 -2.04 -2.54
C ILE A 20 -6.95 -0.64 -2.06
N ILE A 21 -6.50 0.43 -2.73
CA ILE A 21 -6.84 1.80 -2.34
C ILE A 21 -8.32 2.09 -2.52
N ASP A 22 -8.93 1.63 -3.61
CA ASP A 22 -10.37 1.77 -3.86
C ASP A 22 -11.22 1.10 -2.77
N ARG A 23 -10.75 -0.04 -2.25
CA ARG A 23 -11.39 -0.72 -1.11
C ARG A 23 -11.11 -0.02 0.22
N MET A 24 -9.90 0.51 0.41
CA MET A 24 -9.48 1.13 1.66
C MET A 24 -10.12 2.51 1.89
N ARG A 25 -10.23 3.32 0.84
CA ARG A 25 -10.73 4.69 0.88
C ARG A 25 -12.10 4.84 1.56
N PRO A 26 -13.16 4.07 1.19
CA PRO A 26 -14.49 4.21 1.79
C PRO A 26 -14.63 3.58 3.19
N ILE A 27 -13.62 2.87 3.71
CA ILE A 27 -13.71 2.21 5.02
C ILE A 27 -13.99 3.24 6.11
N SER A 28 -14.96 2.93 6.97
CA SER A 28 -15.36 3.79 8.09
C SER A 28 -15.23 3.12 9.46
N LYS A 29 -14.84 1.84 9.48
CA LYS A 29 -14.70 1.04 10.70
C LYS A 29 -13.42 0.24 10.69
N LEU A 30 -12.77 0.14 11.86
CA LEU A 30 -11.57 -0.67 12.03
C LEU A 30 -11.79 -2.14 11.64
N SER A 31 -12.97 -2.70 11.92
CA SER A 31 -13.29 -4.10 11.56
C SER A 31 -13.39 -4.36 10.06
N GLU A 32 -13.63 -3.33 9.23
CA GLU A 32 -13.56 -3.44 7.78
C GLU A 32 -12.10 -3.40 7.31
N LEU A 33 -11.28 -2.56 7.95
CA LEU A 33 -9.84 -2.47 7.67
C LEU A 33 -9.12 -3.80 8.00
N GLU A 34 -9.47 -4.46 9.11
CA GLU A 34 -8.90 -5.76 9.47
C GLU A 34 -9.23 -6.87 8.45
N LYS A 35 -10.35 -6.76 7.71
CA LYS A 35 -10.67 -7.70 6.62
C LYS A 35 -9.84 -7.45 5.36
N LEU A 36 -9.35 -6.22 5.18
CA LEU A 36 -8.50 -5.85 4.05
C LEU A 36 -7.04 -6.27 4.28
N LYS A 37 -6.59 -6.34 5.53
CA LYS A 37 -5.21 -6.66 5.90
C LYS A 37 -4.64 -7.92 5.22
N PRO A 38 -5.33 -9.09 5.19
CA PRO A 38 -4.79 -10.28 4.51
C PRO A 38 -4.63 -10.13 2.99
N ILE A 39 -5.31 -9.17 2.37
CA ILE A 39 -5.17 -8.85 0.94
C ILE A 39 -3.94 -7.96 0.75
N ILE A 40 -3.76 -6.97 1.62
CA ILE A 40 -2.56 -6.11 1.65
C ILE A 40 -1.30 -6.93 1.89
N ASP A 41 -1.31 -7.84 2.87
CA ASP A 41 -0.16 -8.66 3.21
C ASP A 41 0.27 -9.51 1.98
N LYS A 42 -0.68 -10.16 1.29
CA LYS A 42 -0.40 -10.93 0.07
C LYS A 42 0.12 -10.08 -1.09
N TYR A 43 -0.39 -8.86 -1.22
CA TYR A 43 0.09 -7.91 -2.21
C TYR A 43 1.53 -7.48 -1.90
N ALA A 44 1.81 -7.19 -0.62
CA ALA A 44 3.15 -6.81 -0.18
C ALA A 44 4.15 -7.94 -0.43
N ASP A 45 3.85 -9.17 0.01
CA ASP A 45 4.69 -10.35 -0.24
C ASP A 45 5.01 -10.49 -1.74
N PHE A 46 4.00 -10.33 -2.60
CA PHE A 46 4.18 -10.40 -4.05
C PHE A 46 5.09 -9.29 -4.60
N VAL A 47 4.89 -8.04 -4.17
CA VAL A 47 5.71 -6.91 -4.62
C VAL A 47 7.15 -7.08 -4.14
N ASP A 48 7.35 -7.39 -2.86
CA ASP A 48 8.65 -7.55 -2.24
C ASP A 48 9.47 -8.70 -2.87
N GLU A 49 8.85 -9.85 -3.14
CA GLU A 49 9.51 -10.98 -3.81
C GLU A 49 10.03 -10.62 -5.20
N ASN A 50 9.26 -9.83 -5.96
CA ASN A 50 9.50 -9.55 -7.38
C ASN A 50 10.30 -8.26 -7.62
N PHE A 51 10.16 -7.26 -6.75
CA PHE A 51 10.68 -5.91 -6.95
C PHE A 51 11.34 -5.31 -5.69
N GLY A 52 11.30 -6.02 -4.56
CA GLY A 52 12.02 -5.59 -3.36
C GLY A 52 13.54 -5.71 -3.54
N GLU A 53 14.24 -4.79 -2.89
CA GLU A 53 15.70 -4.85 -2.76
C GLU A 53 16.07 -5.68 -1.53
N PRO A 54 17.18 -6.45 -1.57
CA PRO A 54 17.66 -7.15 -0.38
C PRO A 54 17.95 -6.16 0.74
N SER A 55 17.47 -6.47 1.93
CA SER A 55 17.83 -5.76 3.14
C SER A 55 19.29 -6.04 3.52
N ASP A 56 19.98 -5.03 4.05
CA ASP A 56 21.31 -5.20 4.64
C ASP A 56 21.25 -5.79 6.06
N VAL A 57 20.06 -5.81 6.69
CA VAL A 57 19.88 -6.16 8.11
C VAL A 57 19.21 -7.51 8.34
N ASP A 58 18.53 -8.07 7.34
CA ASP A 58 17.90 -9.38 7.38
C ASP A 58 17.88 -10.02 5.97
N ASP A 59 17.33 -11.24 5.88
CA ASP A 59 17.21 -11.98 4.62
C ASP A 59 15.94 -11.59 3.84
N GLU A 60 15.23 -10.52 4.24
CA GLU A 60 13.99 -10.09 3.60
C GLU A 60 14.30 -9.12 2.45
N LYS A 61 13.34 -9.03 1.52
CA LYS A 61 13.35 -8.02 0.48
C LYS A 61 12.27 -7.01 0.79
N GLU A 62 12.55 -5.74 0.59
CA GLU A 62 11.58 -4.67 0.82
C GLU A 62 11.53 -3.74 -0.39
N SER A 63 10.32 -3.45 -0.85
CA SER A 63 10.05 -2.44 -1.88
C SER A 63 9.63 -1.13 -1.23
N SER A 64 10.03 0.00 -1.81
CA SER A 64 9.50 1.30 -1.38
C SER A 64 7.97 1.36 -1.47
N LEU A 65 7.39 0.66 -2.44
CA LEU A 65 5.96 0.63 -2.66
C LEU A 65 5.20 -0.07 -1.53
N THR A 66 5.75 -1.16 -0.97
CA THR A 66 5.12 -1.88 0.15
C THR A 66 5.20 -1.05 1.43
N MET A 67 6.34 -0.39 1.67
CA MET A 67 6.48 0.59 2.75
C MET A 67 5.45 1.72 2.64
N SER A 68 5.30 2.30 1.44
CA SER A 68 4.34 3.37 1.14
C SER A 68 2.89 2.93 1.42
N LEU A 69 2.52 1.72 0.99
CA LEU A 69 1.21 1.13 1.27
C LEU A 69 0.95 0.97 2.77
N TYR A 70 1.92 0.46 3.54
CA TYR A 70 1.77 0.28 4.98
C TYR A 70 1.67 1.60 5.73
N VAL A 71 2.37 2.65 5.28
CA VAL A 71 2.20 4.01 5.82
C VAL A 71 0.79 4.52 5.55
N ALA A 72 0.27 4.36 4.33
CA ALA A 72 -1.12 4.72 4.01
C ALA A 72 -2.13 3.96 4.87
N LEU A 73 -1.92 2.66 5.06
CA LEU A 73 -2.75 1.80 5.93
C LEU A 73 -2.73 2.28 7.39
N ASP A 74 -1.56 2.63 7.93
CA ASP A 74 -1.43 3.08 9.31
C ASP A 74 -2.15 4.42 9.54
N TRP A 75 -2.00 5.37 8.61
CA TRP A 75 -2.73 6.63 8.69
C TRP A 75 -4.24 6.45 8.50
N LYS A 76 -4.67 5.56 7.61
CA LYS A 76 -6.09 5.18 7.51
C LYS A 76 -6.60 4.58 8.82
N ARG A 77 -5.84 3.68 9.45
CA ARG A 77 -6.21 3.11 10.77
C ARG A 77 -6.35 4.20 11.82
N LYS A 78 -5.37 5.11 11.89
CA LYS A 78 -5.36 6.25 12.83
C LYS A 78 -6.57 7.16 12.64
N SER A 79 -7.00 7.39 11.41
CA SER A 79 -8.15 8.25 11.10
C SER A 79 -9.49 7.67 11.56
N LEU A 80 -9.55 6.37 11.84
CA LEU A 80 -10.73 5.65 12.31
C LEU A 80 -10.83 5.55 13.84
N TYR A 81 -9.80 5.96 14.58
CA TYR A 81 -9.87 6.01 16.04
C TYR A 81 -10.78 7.13 16.52
N GLN A 82 -11.48 6.89 17.64
CA GLN A 82 -12.52 7.79 18.14
C GLN A 82 -12.01 9.20 18.42
N GLU A 83 -10.78 9.32 18.95
CA GLU A 83 -10.09 10.58 19.21
C GLU A 83 -9.76 11.37 17.94
N ASN A 84 -9.69 10.72 16.77
CA ASN A 84 -9.29 11.32 15.50
C ASN A 84 -10.43 11.54 14.51
N LEU A 85 -11.65 11.06 14.82
CA LEU A 85 -12.81 11.17 13.91
C LEU A 85 -13.11 12.62 13.49
N ASN A 86 -12.87 13.58 14.40
CA ASN A 86 -13.07 15.01 14.15
C ASN A 86 -11.75 15.80 14.09
N TYR A 87 -10.61 15.11 14.04
CA TYR A 87 -9.30 15.75 13.97
C TYR A 87 -8.84 15.85 12.52
N GLU A 88 -9.11 17.01 11.92
CA GLU A 88 -8.85 17.31 10.51
C GLU A 88 -7.43 16.92 10.04
N PRO A 89 -6.33 17.18 10.79
CA PRO A 89 -4.99 16.81 10.33
C PRO A 89 -4.83 15.30 10.06
N THR A 90 -5.42 14.43 10.88
CA THR A 90 -5.33 12.98 10.65
C THR A 90 -6.13 12.56 9.42
N GLN A 91 -7.27 13.21 9.14
CA GLN A 91 -8.06 12.92 7.94
C GLN A 91 -7.33 13.35 6.67
N ILE A 92 -6.68 14.51 6.71
CA ILE A 92 -5.84 15.01 5.61
C ILE A 92 -4.67 14.05 5.37
N LEU A 93 -3.90 13.70 6.42
CA LEU A 93 -2.75 12.81 6.27
C LEU A 93 -3.16 11.43 5.75
N ALA A 94 -4.27 10.86 6.23
CA ALA A 94 -4.77 9.59 5.70
C ALA A 94 -5.07 9.66 4.20
N LYS A 95 -5.64 10.77 3.73
CA LYS A 95 -5.87 11.00 2.30
C LYS A 95 -4.54 11.17 1.55
N ASP A 96 -3.66 12.04 2.04
CA ASP A 96 -2.41 12.39 1.37
C ASP A 96 -1.48 11.19 1.23
N PHE A 97 -1.39 10.30 2.23
CA PHE A 97 -0.59 9.08 2.11
C PHE A 97 -1.22 8.04 1.17
N MET A 98 -2.55 7.95 1.09
CA MET A 98 -3.20 7.11 0.07
C MET A 98 -2.96 7.64 -1.34
N ASP A 99 -3.05 8.96 -1.53
CA ASP A 99 -2.80 9.59 -2.83
C ASP A 99 -1.32 9.48 -3.20
N GLY A 100 -0.39 9.66 -2.25
CA GLY A 100 1.05 9.48 -2.46
C GLY A 100 1.45 8.05 -2.83
N PHE A 101 0.81 7.04 -2.23
CA PHE A 101 1.00 5.65 -2.68
C PHE A 101 0.57 5.45 -4.14
N ILE A 102 -0.56 6.04 -4.57
CA ILE A 102 -1.01 5.96 -5.96
C ILE A 102 -0.02 6.68 -6.91
N GLU A 103 0.49 7.85 -6.51
CA GLU A 103 1.51 8.56 -7.29
C GLU A 103 2.78 7.73 -7.48
N GLU A 104 3.25 7.06 -6.43
CA GLU A 104 4.38 6.13 -6.51
C GLU A 104 4.07 4.90 -7.38
N LEU A 105 2.88 4.31 -7.19
CA LEU A 105 2.40 3.14 -7.93
C LEU A 105 2.40 3.40 -9.44
N ASP A 106 1.72 4.46 -9.88
CA ASP A 106 1.56 4.86 -11.27
C ASP A 106 2.84 5.47 -11.87
N GLY A 107 3.67 6.07 -11.01
CA GLY A 107 4.97 6.62 -11.38
C GLY A 107 6.05 5.56 -11.60
N GLU A 108 5.79 4.30 -11.22
CA GLU A 108 6.73 3.19 -11.34
C GLU A 108 8.08 3.48 -10.65
N SER A 109 8.14 4.38 -9.65
CA SER A 109 9.40 4.77 -9.00
C SER A 109 9.99 3.74 -8.04
N TRP A 110 9.28 2.63 -7.86
CA TRP A 110 9.59 1.49 -7.01
C TRP A 110 10.30 0.35 -7.76
N ILE A 111 10.69 0.59 -9.03
CA ILE A 111 11.17 -0.39 -10.01
C ILE A 111 12.66 -0.24 -10.32
#